data_AF-A0A220QJS4-F1
#
_entry.id   AF-A0A220QJS4-F1
#
_cell.length_a   1.000
_cell.length_b   1.000
_cell.length_c   1.000
_cell.angle_alpha   90.00
_cell.angle_beta   90.00
_cell.angle_gamma   90.00
#
_symmetry.space_group_name_H-M   'P 1'
#
loop_
_entity.id
_entity.type
_entity.pdbx_description
1 polymer ?
#
loop_
_entity_poly.entity_id
_entity_poly.type
_entity_poly.pdbx_seq_one_letter_code
_entity_poly.pdbx_strand_id
1 'polypeptide(L)'
;MKPNSTGIAARMMLSIDRARISEALLNNRQLQSTPLQIRYPQGVREALGIMSEQLSLSVSDLTRILVEDALTEMFLPAENIVHRLICRTEHIMQAHDVCVTTMTTLLAPWNIRPAVFRDPDKLADYLTGEILTALADWFYLNPEWLNGRVRYPLSRAGEWPATQDAFCQLISASDNVDIIIWHSFPFAGVHSQEYCGVLFRKKKRN
;
A
#
# COMPACT_ATOMS: atom_id res chain seq x y z
N MET A 1 33.96 1.45 14.42
CA MET A 1 32.72 0.64 14.49
C MET A 1 32.09 0.58 13.11
N LYS A 2 31.74 -0.61 12.58
CA LYS A 2 30.96 -0.67 11.33
C LYS A 2 29.62 0.02 11.59
N PRO A 3 29.18 0.97 10.75
CA PRO A 3 27.90 1.63 10.94
C PRO A 3 26.79 0.58 10.77
N ASN A 4 26.02 0.35 11.84
CA ASN A 4 24.82 -0.49 11.78
C ASN A 4 23.65 0.33 11.19
N SER A 5 22.55 -0.32 10.83
CA SER A 5 21.38 0.33 10.22
C SER A 5 20.90 1.55 11.01
N THR A 6 20.83 1.43 12.34
CA THR A 6 20.44 2.52 13.26
C THR A 6 21.41 3.71 13.18
N GLY A 7 22.72 3.46 13.18
CA GLY A 7 23.74 4.50 13.08
C GLY A 7 23.76 5.18 11.72
N ILE A 8 23.48 4.45 10.63
CA ILE A 8 23.33 5.03 9.29
C ILE A 8 22.10 5.93 9.23
N ALA A 9 20.95 5.46 9.71
CA ALA A 9 19.70 6.22 9.73
C ALA A 9 19.85 7.53 10.54
N ALA A 10 20.48 7.47 11.72
CA ALA A 10 20.75 8.66 12.53
C ALA A 10 21.62 9.68 11.78
N ARG A 11 22.66 9.23 11.06
CA ARG A 11 23.51 10.13 10.26
C ARG A 11 22.78 10.69 9.04
N MET A 12 21.93 9.90 8.39
CA MET A 12 21.08 10.36 7.29
C MET A 12 20.13 11.49 7.74
N MET A 13 19.60 11.41 8.96
CA MET A 13 18.73 12.45 9.51
C MET A 13 19.47 13.73 9.94
N LEU A 14 20.67 13.60 10.49
CA LEU A 14 21.35 14.70 11.20
C LEU A 14 22.47 15.39 10.41
N SER A 15 23.09 14.71 9.44
CA SER A 15 24.37 15.16 8.86
C SER A 15 24.44 15.17 7.35
N ILE A 16 23.43 14.64 6.66
CA ILE A 16 23.37 14.63 5.20
C ILE A 16 22.62 15.87 4.71
N ASP A 17 23.11 16.45 3.60
CA ASP A 17 22.47 17.56 2.90
C ASP A 17 21.12 17.13 2.29
N ARG A 18 20.06 17.26 3.09
CA ARG A 18 18.70 16.85 2.70
C ARG A 18 18.17 17.66 1.52
N ALA A 19 18.54 18.94 1.41
CA ALA A 19 18.06 19.81 0.35
C ALA A 19 18.58 19.33 -1.02
N ARG A 20 19.89 19.07 -1.11
CA ARG A 20 20.50 18.57 -2.35
C ARG A 20 19.99 17.19 -2.75
N ILE A 21 19.76 16.29 -1.79
CA ILE A 21 19.19 14.97 -2.08
C ILE A 21 17.74 15.09 -2.55
N SER A 22 16.94 15.91 -1.89
CA SER A 22 15.54 16.16 -2.27
C SER A 22 15.45 16.73 -3.69
N GLU A 23 16.30 17.70 -4.02
CA GLU A 23 16.40 18.28 -5.36
C GLU A 23 16.78 17.22 -6.42
N ALA A 24 17.74 16.34 -6.11
CA ALA A 24 18.13 15.27 -7.01
C ALA A 24 16.99 14.27 -7.28
N LEU A 25 16.21 13.93 -6.25
CA LEU A 25 15.04 13.03 -6.36
C LEU A 25 13.89 13.66 -7.17
N LEU A 26 13.70 14.98 -7.07
CA LEU A 26 12.64 15.69 -7.79
C LEU A 26 12.99 15.93 -9.26
N ASN A 27 14.22 16.36 -9.56
CA ASN A 27 14.57 16.93 -10.86
C ASN A 27 15.24 15.94 -11.84
N ASN A 28 15.84 14.84 -11.36
CA ASN A 28 16.63 13.93 -12.20
C ASN A 28 16.00 12.54 -12.35
N ARG A 29 14.76 12.46 -12.86
CA ARG A 29 14.02 11.20 -13.05
C ARG A 29 14.44 10.37 -14.28
N GLN A 30 15.35 10.88 -15.10
CA GLN A 30 15.82 10.15 -16.29
C GLN A 30 16.72 8.99 -15.88
N LEU A 31 16.43 7.80 -16.40
CA LEU A 31 17.29 6.63 -16.22
C LEU A 31 18.64 6.89 -16.85
N GLN A 32 19.70 6.78 -16.05
CA GLN A 32 21.06 6.82 -16.59
C GLN A 32 21.31 5.58 -17.44
N SER A 33 22.01 5.77 -18.56
CA SER A 33 22.39 4.69 -19.49
C SER A 33 23.35 3.68 -18.86
N THR A 34 24.11 4.09 -17.85
CA THR A 34 25.06 3.21 -17.15
C THR A 34 24.48 2.77 -15.81
N PRO A 35 24.14 1.48 -15.63
CA PRO A 35 23.55 0.99 -14.38
C PRO A 35 24.57 0.97 -13.25
N LEU A 36 24.14 1.36 -12.05
CA LEU A 36 24.93 1.23 -10.84
C LEU A 36 25.11 -0.27 -10.49
N GLN A 37 26.36 -0.75 -10.47
CA GLN A 37 26.64 -2.14 -10.10
C GLN A 37 26.66 -2.31 -8.58
N ILE A 38 25.63 -2.95 -8.04
CA ILE A 38 25.50 -3.26 -6.59
C ILE A 38 25.75 -4.75 -6.36
N ARG A 39 26.59 -5.06 -5.35
CA ARG A 39 26.83 -6.44 -4.90
C ARG A 39 25.92 -6.77 -3.74
N TYR A 40 25.05 -7.76 -3.93
CA TYR A 40 24.14 -8.26 -2.89
C TYR A 40 24.67 -9.55 -2.25
N PRO A 41 24.44 -9.76 -0.93
CA PRO A 41 24.55 -11.08 -0.32
C PRO A 41 23.64 -12.09 -1.04
N GLN A 42 24.03 -13.37 -1.05
CA GLN A 42 23.31 -14.41 -1.79
C GLN A 42 21.83 -14.49 -1.40
N GLY A 43 21.50 -14.51 -0.11
CA GLY A 43 20.10 -14.57 0.35
C GLY A 43 19.25 -13.38 -0.10
N VAL A 44 19.84 -12.18 -0.20
CA VAL A 44 19.13 -10.99 -0.73
C VAL A 44 18.86 -11.14 -2.22
N ARG A 45 19.84 -11.67 -2.97
CA ARG A 45 19.68 -11.93 -4.40
C ARG A 45 18.59 -12.97 -4.68
N GLU A 46 18.54 -14.05 -3.89
CA GLU A 46 17.50 -15.08 -4.00
C GLU A 46 16.11 -14.52 -3.70
N ALA A 47 15.97 -13.74 -2.61
CA ALA A 47 14.71 -13.10 -2.26
C ALA A 47 14.21 -12.15 -3.37
N LEU A 48 15.09 -11.31 -3.92
CA LEU A 48 14.75 -10.43 -5.05
C LEU A 48 14.35 -11.23 -6.30
N GLY A 49 14.98 -12.38 -6.54
CA GLY A 49 14.60 -13.28 -7.64
C GLY A 49 13.19 -13.85 -7.49
N ILE A 50 12.85 -14.34 -6.30
CA ILE A 50 11.51 -14.86 -6.00
C ILE A 50 10.44 -13.77 -6.16
N MET A 51 10.68 -12.58 -5.60
CA MET A 51 9.75 -11.45 -5.71
C MET A 51 9.58 -10.98 -7.16
N SER A 52 10.68 -10.92 -7.92
CA SER A 52 10.68 -10.56 -9.34
C SER A 52 9.79 -11.50 -10.17
N GLU A 53 9.90 -12.80 -9.93
CA GLU A 53 9.06 -13.81 -10.59
C GLU A 53 7.59 -13.67 -10.22
N GLN A 54 7.28 -13.55 -8.92
CA GLN A 54 5.90 -13.44 -8.43
C GLN A 54 5.20 -12.15 -8.87
N LEU A 55 5.95 -11.04 -9.00
CA LEU A 55 5.41 -9.74 -9.39
C LEU A 55 5.48 -9.50 -10.91
N SER A 56 6.06 -10.42 -11.69
CA SER A 56 6.30 -10.24 -13.13
C SER A 56 7.06 -8.94 -13.46
N LEU A 57 8.02 -8.57 -12.61
CA LEU A 57 8.87 -7.39 -12.77
C LEU A 57 10.33 -7.82 -12.92
N SER A 58 11.14 -7.06 -13.67
CA SER A 58 12.58 -7.32 -13.68
C SER A 58 13.19 -7.04 -12.30
N VAL A 59 14.25 -7.77 -11.91
CA VAL A 59 14.97 -7.51 -10.64
C VAL A 59 15.47 -6.05 -10.59
N SER A 60 15.89 -5.48 -11.72
CA SER A 60 16.29 -4.08 -11.81
C SER A 60 15.13 -3.12 -11.53
N ASP A 61 13.96 -3.35 -12.10
CA ASP A 61 12.79 -2.50 -11.89
C ASP A 61 12.28 -2.61 -10.46
N LEU A 62 12.19 -3.84 -9.93
CA LEU A 62 11.84 -4.08 -8.54
C LEU A 62 12.79 -3.34 -7.59
N THR A 63 14.10 -3.48 -7.79
CA THR A 63 15.11 -2.81 -6.96
C THR A 63 14.99 -1.29 -7.07
N ARG A 64 14.80 -0.76 -8.29
CA ARG A 64 14.62 0.67 -8.53
C ARG A 64 13.41 1.19 -7.76
N ILE A 65 12.25 0.56 -7.91
CA ILE A 65 11.01 0.95 -7.24
C ILE A 65 11.21 0.96 -5.73
N LEU A 66 11.76 -0.12 -5.15
CA LEU A 66 11.98 -0.22 -3.71
C LEU A 66 12.95 0.84 -3.16
N VAL A 67 14.05 1.11 -3.87
CA VAL A 67 15.06 2.09 -3.44
C VAL A 67 14.53 3.52 -3.60
N GLU A 68 13.87 3.81 -4.71
CA GLU A 68 13.25 5.11 -4.98
C GLU A 68 12.18 5.44 -3.94
N ASP A 69 11.31 4.47 -3.61
CA ASP A 69 10.27 4.63 -2.61
C ASP A 69 10.85 4.82 -1.20
N ALA A 70 11.87 4.03 -0.82
CA ALA A 70 12.54 4.17 0.48
C ALA A 70 13.26 5.53 0.64
N LEU A 71 13.92 6.03 -0.41
CA LEU A 71 14.56 7.35 -0.39
C LEU A 71 13.53 8.47 -0.34
N THR A 72 12.43 8.35 -1.10
CA THR A 72 11.34 9.32 -1.11
C THR A 72 10.63 9.36 0.25
N GLU A 73 10.38 8.22 0.90
CA GLU A 73 9.86 8.16 2.28
C GLU A 73 10.77 8.91 3.27
N MET A 74 12.09 8.80 3.11
CA MET A 74 13.06 9.37 4.05
C MET A 74 13.28 10.88 3.86
N PHE A 75 13.28 11.36 2.61
CA PHE A 75 13.65 12.74 2.28
C PHE A 75 12.48 13.62 1.83
N LEU A 76 11.39 13.05 1.32
CA LEU A 76 10.24 13.76 0.76
C LEU A 76 8.90 13.31 1.40
N PRO A 77 8.74 13.38 2.73
CA PRO A 77 7.60 12.77 3.42
C PRO A 77 6.24 13.39 3.05
N ALA A 78 6.18 14.69 2.74
CA ALA A 78 4.94 15.36 2.33
C ALA A 78 4.50 14.96 0.91
N GLU A 79 5.43 15.00 -0.04
CA GLU A 79 5.22 14.50 -1.41
C GLU A 79 4.78 13.04 -1.40
N ASN A 80 5.36 12.22 -0.51
CA ASN A 80 5.01 10.82 -0.39
C ASN A 80 3.56 10.62 0.10
N ILE A 81 3.01 11.51 0.93
CA ILE A 81 1.59 11.42 1.33
C ILE A 81 0.68 11.66 0.12
N VAL A 82 0.93 12.71 -0.66
CA VAL A 82 0.14 13.04 -1.86
C VAL A 82 0.29 11.96 -2.93
N HIS A 83 1.51 11.49 -3.16
CA HIS A 83 1.78 10.42 -4.10
C HIS A 83 1.07 9.10 -3.69
N ARG A 84 1.16 8.71 -2.40
CA ARG A 84 0.46 7.52 -1.89
C ARG A 84 -1.05 7.63 -2.04
N LEU A 85 -1.62 8.81 -1.81
CA LEU A 85 -3.05 9.06 -1.99
C LEU A 85 -3.49 8.75 -3.43
N ILE A 86 -2.76 9.28 -4.41
CA ILE A 86 -3.02 9.04 -5.83
C ILE A 86 -2.84 7.56 -6.17
N CYS A 87 -1.69 6.96 -5.83
CA CYS A 87 -1.41 5.55 -6.12
C CYS A 87 -2.41 4.59 -5.46
N ARG A 88 -2.90 4.89 -4.25
CA ARG A 88 -3.92 4.07 -3.58
C ARG A 88 -5.27 4.18 -4.27
N THR A 89 -5.62 5.36 -4.77
CA THR A 89 -6.83 5.55 -5.57
C THR A 89 -6.76 4.74 -6.87
N GLU A 90 -5.62 4.79 -7.58
CA GLU A 90 -5.39 3.98 -8.77
C GLU A 90 -5.42 2.48 -8.45
N HIS A 91 -4.85 2.07 -7.32
CA HIS A 91 -4.85 0.68 -6.88
C HIS A 91 -6.26 0.16 -6.63
N ILE A 92 -7.13 0.96 -5.99
CA ILE A 92 -8.55 0.62 -5.80
C ILE A 92 -9.21 0.40 -7.16
N MET A 93 -8.98 1.32 -8.10
CA MET A 93 -9.55 1.23 -9.45
C MET A 93 -9.12 -0.07 -10.15
N GLN A 94 -7.84 -0.43 -10.07
CA GLN A 94 -7.30 -1.65 -10.66
C GLN A 94 -7.82 -2.92 -9.96
N ALA A 95 -7.84 -2.94 -8.62
CA ALA A 95 -8.24 -4.11 -7.83
C ALA A 95 -9.73 -4.44 -7.98
N HIS A 96 -10.57 -3.43 -8.20
CA HIS A 96 -12.02 -3.59 -8.33
C HIS A 96 -12.52 -3.48 -9.79
N ASP A 97 -11.62 -3.44 -10.78
CA ASP A 97 -11.93 -3.24 -12.21
C ASP A 97 -12.83 -2.01 -12.48
N VAL A 98 -12.62 -0.94 -11.70
CA VAL A 98 -13.37 0.31 -11.81
C VAL A 98 -12.66 1.23 -12.80
N CYS A 99 -13.23 1.36 -13.99
CA CYS A 99 -12.71 2.30 -14.98
C CYS A 99 -12.99 3.77 -14.58
N VAL A 100 -12.25 4.70 -15.21
CA VAL A 100 -12.32 6.15 -14.92
C VAL A 100 -13.76 6.68 -15.02
N THR A 101 -14.54 6.22 -15.99
CA THR A 101 -15.94 6.66 -16.16
C THR A 101 -16.80 6.25 -14.97
N THR A 102 -16.67 5.00 -14.51
CA THR A 102 -17.40 4.49 -13.35
C THR A 102 -16.98 5.22 -12.06
N MET A 103 -15.68 5.43 -11.86
CA MET A 103 -15.18 6.20 -10.72
C MET A 103 -15.69 7.64 -10.75
N THR A 104 -15.73 8.27 -11.94
CA THR A 104 -16.30 9.61 -12.10
C THR A 104 -17.79 9.62 -11.73
N THR A 105 -18.56 8.61 -12.12
CA THR A 105 -19.97 8.51 -11.74
C THR A 105 -20.16 8.39 -10.24
N LEU A 106 -19.32 7.61 -9.55
CA LEU A 106 -19.33 7.51 -8.08
C LEU A 106 -19.02 8.85 -7.42
N LEU A 107 -18.08 9.61 -7.99
CA LEU A 107 -17.65 10.91 -7.48
C LEU A 107 -18.44 12.11 -8.03
N ALA A 108 -19.50 11.87 -8.80
CA ALA A 108 -20.34 12.91 -9.39
C ALA A 108 -20.93 13.90 -8.35
N PRO A 109 -21.30 13.49 -7.11
CA PRO A 109 -21.79 14.43 -6.08
C PRO A 109 -20.81 15.56 -5.74
N TRP A 110 -19.50 15.35 -5.95
CA TRP A 110 -18.46 16.36 -5.72
C TRP A 110 -18.00 17.08 -7.00
N ASN A 111 -18.77 16.97 -8.09
CA ASN A 111 -18.48 17.59 -9.39
C ASN A 111 -17.13 17.18 -10.02
N ILE A 112 -16.59 16.01 -9.65
CA ILE A 112 -15.35 15.48 -10.23
C ILE A 112 -15.64 15.00 -11.66
N ARG A 113 -14.89 15.52 -12.62
CA ARG A 113 -15.02 15.18 -14.06
C ARG A 113 -13.92 14.21 -14.48
N PRO A 114 -14.11 13.44 -15.58
CA PRO A 114 -13.10 12.49 -16.05
C PRO A 114 -11.75 13.14 -16.38
N ALA A 115 -11.75 14.42 -16.74
CA ALA A 115 -10.54 15.18 -17.02
C ALA A 115 -9.62 15.35 -15.80
N VAL A 116 -10.17 15.30 -14.57
CA VAL A 116 -9.38 15.40 -13.32
C VAL A 116 -8.47 14.19 -13.18
N PHE A 117 -8.92 12.99 -13.56
CA PHE A 117 -8.11 11.76 -13.52
C PHE A 117 -6.94 11.72 -14.51
N ARG A 118 -6.86 12.67 -15.44
CA ARG A 118 -5.71 12.79 -16.37
C ARG A 118 -4.55 13.57 -15.76
N ASP A 119 -4.78 14.23 -14.63
CA ASP A 119 -3.84 15.15 -13.99
C ASP A 119 -3.72 14.76 -12.51
N PRO A 120 -2.64 14.05 -12.12
CA PRO A 120 -2.46 13.55 -10.76
C PRO A 120 -2.49 14.64 -9.69
N ASP A 121 -1.92 15.82 -10.00
CA ASP A 121 -1.86 16.94 -9.05
C ASP A 121 -3.27 17.51 -8.83
N LYS A 122 -4.05 17.68 -9.90
CA LYS A 122 -5.46 18.07 -9.75
C LYS A 122 -6.26 17.01 -9.02
N LEU A 123 -6.04 15.73 -9.30
CA LEU A 123 -6.74 14.66 -8.60
C LEU A 123 -6.50 14.74 -7.08
N ALA A 124 -5.27 14.99 -6.65
CA ALA A 124 -4.95 15.18 -5.24
C ALA A 124 -5.74 16.35 -4.60
N ASP A 125 -5.87 17.48 -5.30
CA ASP A 125 -6.64 18.63 -4.81
C ASP A 125 -8.13 18.31 -4.57
N TYR A 126 -8.70 17.40 -5.35
CA TYR A 126 -10.10 16.98 -5.21
C TYR A 126 -10.32 15.92 -4.12
N LEU A 127 -9.30 15.12 -3.78
CA LEU A 127 -9.39 14.01 -2.81
C LEU A 127 -9.42 14.52 -1.35
N THR A 128 -10.49 15.23 -1.01
CA THR A 128 -10.74 15.77 0.33
C THR A 128 -11.07 14.66 1.34
N GLY A 129 -11.03 14.97 2.64
CA GLY A 129 -11.37 14.02 3.71
C GLY A 129 -12.77 13.41 3.57
N GLU A 130 -13.75 14.17 3.07
CA GLU A 130 -15.10 13.67 2.82
C GLU A 130 -15.12 12.61 1.72
N ILE A 131 -14.43 12.86 0.60
CA ILE A 131 -14.33 11.91 -0.51
C ILE A 131 -13.55 10.66 -0.08
N LEU A 132 -12.47 10.83 0.69
CA LEU A 132 -11.70 9.70 1.20
C LEU A 132 -12.50 8.83 2.17
N THR A 133 -13.38 9.44 2.97
CA THR A 133 -14.29 8.69 3.84
C THR A 133 -15.30 7.92 3.01
N ALA A 134 -15.91 8.55 2.00
CA ALA A 134 -16.85 7.88 1.10
C ALA A 134 -16.19 6.71 0.34
N LEU A 135 -14.98 6.90 -0.18
CA LEU A 135 -14.20 5.83 -0.82
C LEU A 135 -13.86 4.72 0.17
N ALA A 136 -13.48 5.05 1.40
CA ALA A 136 -13.20 4.06 2.44
C ALA A 136 -14.42 3.19 2.71
N ASP A 137 -15.60 3.81 2.82
CA ASP A 137 -16.86 3.12 3.09
C ASP A 137 -17.30 2.24 1.92
N TRP A 138 -17.22 2.74 0.68
CA TRP A 138 -17.64 1.96 -0.51
C TRP A 138 -16.76 0.75 -0.78
N PHE A 139 -15.46 0.87 -0.53
CA PHE A 139 -14.48 -0.18 -0.79
C PHE A 139 -14.09 -0.98 0.46
N TYR A 140 -14.69 -0.69 1.61
CA TYR A 140 -14.42 -1.33 2.91
C TYR A 140 -12.95 -1.28 3.32
N LEU A 141 -12.37 -0.08 3.25
CA LEU A 141 -10.95 0.19 3.51
C LEU A 141 -10.77 1.01 4.79
N ASN A 142 -9.56 0.95 5.34
CA ASN A 142 -9.16 1.85 6.42
C ASN A 142 -9.00 3.29 5.86
N PRO A 143 -9.70 4.29 6.40
CA PRO A 143 -9.59 5.68 5.93
C PRO A 143 -8.20 6.28 6.13
N GLU A 144 -7.47 5.83 7.16
CA GLU A 144 -6.06 6.21 7.40
C GLU A 144 -5.11 5.55 6.38
N TRP A 145 -5.55 4.50 5.68
CA TRP A 145 -4.81 3.98 4.54
C TRP A 145 -5.09 4.86 3.33
N LEU A 146 -6.33 5.22 3.05
CA LEU A 146 -6.60 6.11 1.91
C LEU A 146 -5.84 7.44 2.00
N ASN A 147 -5.74 8.05 3.18
CA ASN A 147 -5.03 9.31 3.38
C ASN A 147 -3.49 9.21 3.53
N GLY A 148 -2.90 8.03 3.27
CA GLY A 148 -1.43 7.88 3.25
C GLY A 148 -0.76 7.64 4.61
N ARG A 149 -1.51 7.56 5.73
CA ARG A 149 -0.93 7.48 7.09
C ARG A 149 -0.55 6.08 7.54
N VAL A 150 -1.35 5.06 7.22
CA VAL A 150 -1.02 3.66 7.53
C VAL A 150 -0.62 2.88 6.28
N ARG A 151 0.07 1.76 6.46
CA ARG A 151 0.64 0.97 5.35
C ARG A 151 -0.31 -0.05 4.73
N TYR A 152 -1.30 -0.54 5.47
CA TYR A 152 -2.18 -1.63 5.05
C TYR A 152 -3.62 -1.15 4.82
N PRO A 153 -4.30 -1.62 3.75
CA PRO A 153 -5.66 -1.19 3.38
C PRO A 153 -6.74 -1.64 4.35
N LEU A 154 -6.46 -2.67 5.15
CA LEU A 154 -7.35 -3.18 6.18
C LEU A 154 -6.81 -2.80 7.55
N SER A 155 -7.72 -2.46 8.46
CA SER A 155 -7.37 -2.30 9.88
C SER A 155 -6.73 -3.56 10.45
N ARG A 156 -5.79 -3.39 11.38
CA ARG A 156 -5.05 -4.49 12.03
C ARG A 156 -6.02 -5.43 12.78
N ALA A 157 -5.56 -6.66 13.03
CA ALA A 157 -6.23 -7.66 13.86
C ALA A 157 -6.79 -7.04 15.15
N GLY A 158 -8.09 -7.27 15.41
CA GLY A 158 -8.85 -6.68 16.52
C GLY A 158 -10.10 -5.91 16.10
N GLU A 159 -10.16 -5.43 14.84
CA GLU A 159 -11.35 -4.75 14.28
C GLU A 159 -12.22 -5.67 13.40
N TRP A 160 -11.74 -6.87 13.08
CA TRP A 160 -12.61 -7.91 12.53
C TRP A 160 -13.52 -8.45 13.65
N PRO A 161 -14.80 -8.74 13.36
CA PRO A 161 -15.67 -9.37 14.34
C PRO A 161 -15.01 -10.65 14.86
N ALA A 162 -14.69 -10.64 16.15
CA ALA A 162 -14.01 -11.75 16.82
C ALA A 162 -14.91 -13.00 16.93
N THR A 163 -16.20 -12.85 16.62
CA THR A 163 -17.21 -13.91 16.66
C THR A 163 -17.92 -14.06 15.33
N GLN A 164 -18.33 -15.30 15.04
CA GLN A 164 -19.11 -15.65 13.86
C GLN A 164 -20.40 -14.81 13.78
N ASP A 165 -21.06 -14.55 14.91
CA ASP A 165 -22.31 -13.79 14.96
C ASP A 165 -22.13 -12.34 14.50
N ALA A 166 -21.07 -11.67 14.97
CA ALA A 166 -20.77 -10.29 14.56
C ALA A 166 -20.34 -10.22 13.08
N PHE A 167 -19.73 -11.29 12.55
CA PHE A 167 -19.41 -11.38 11.13
C PHE A 167 -20.65 -11.66 10.27
N CYS A 168 -21.55 -12.55 10.70
CA CYS A 168 -22.82 -12.83 10.02
C CYS A 168 -23.70 -11.58 9.89
N GLN A 169 -23.69 -10.70 10.90
CA GLN A 169 -24.37 -9.40 10.84
C GLN A 169 -23.80 -8.48 9.75
N LEU A 170 -22.50 -8.60 9.45
CA LEU A 170 -21.79 -7.76 8.49
C LEU A 170 -22.02 -8.20 7.04
N ILE A 171 -22.09 -9.51 6.79
CA ILE A 171 -22.18 -10.07 5.43
C ILE A 171 -23.59 -10.42 4.97
N SER A 172 -24.63 -10.18 5.79
CA SER A 172 -26.03 -10.51 5.47
C SER A 172 -26.20 -11.92 4.89
N ALA A 173 -25.43 -12.90 5.39
CA ALA A 173 -25.26 -14.17 4.69
C ALA A 173 -26.38 -15.17 4.96
N SER A 174 -26.91 -15.71 3.87
CA SER A 174 -27.84 -16.83 3.78
C SER A 174 -27.37 -18.10 4.51
N ASP A 175 -28.33 -18.83 5.09
CA ASP A 175 -28.22 -19.93 6.08
C ASP A 175 -27.27 -21.13 5.80
N ASN A 176 -26.62 -21.21 4.64
CA ASN A 176 -25.94 -22.42 4.16
C ASN A 176 -24.41 -22.36 4.07
N VAL A 177 -23.76 -21.49 4.86
CA VAL A 177 -22.30 -21.38 4.95
C VAL A 177 -21.87 -21.40 6.42
N ASP A 178 -20.91 -22.25 6.76
CA ASP A 178 -20.15 -22.18 8.02
C ASP A 178 -19.02 -21.18 7.84
N ILE A 179 -18.86 -20.29 8.82
CA ILE A 179 -17.82 -19.28 8.83
C ILE A 179 -16.80 -19.67 9.89
N ILE A 180 -15.57 -19.91 9.46
CA ILE A 180 -14.47 -20.26 10.35
C ILE A 180 -13.53 -19.06 10.44
N ILE A 181 -13.49 -18.42 11.60
CA ILE A 181 -12.52 -17.38 11.91
C ILE A 181 -11.26 -18.09 12.41
N TRP A 182 -10.14 -17.87 11.74
CA TRP A 182 -8.86 -18.46 12.16
C TRP A 182 -7.88 -17.37 12.58
N HIS A 183 -7.14 -17.69 13.64
CA HIS A 183 -6.06 -16.89 14.20
C HIS A 183 -4.78 -17.68 14.02
N SER A 184 -3.79 -17.08 13.37
CA SER A 184 -2.49 -17.71 13.11
C SER A 184 -1.38 -16.82 13.63
N PHE A 185 -0.54 -17.37 14.50
CA PHE A 185 0.72 -16.75 14.84
C PHE A 185 1.77 -17.20 13.83
N PRO A 186 2.52 -16.29 13.18
CA PRO A 186 3.67 -16.71 12.42
C PRO A 186 4.71 -17.32 13.36
N PHE A 187 5.47 -18.27 12.82
CA PHE A 187 6.64 -18.89 13.42
C PHE A 187 7.55 -17.82 14.08
N ALA A 188 8.07 -18.13 15.27
CA ALA A 188 8.67 -17.20 16.22
C ALA A 188 9.67 -16.16 15.65
N GLY A 189 9.54 -14.90 16.11
CA GLY A 189 10.46 -13.78 15.83
C GLY A 189 10.03 -12.48 16.53
N VAL A 190 10.91 -11.46 16.55
CA VAL A 190 10.76 -10.18 17.29
C VAL A 190 9.58 -9.29 16.77
N HIS A 191 8.87 -9.75 15.75
CA HIS A 191 7.66 -9.14 15.21
C HIS A 191 6.51 -10.17 15.10
N SER A 192 6.19 -10.86 16.19
CA SER A 192 5.03 -11.75 16.24
C SER A 192 3.73 -10.93 16.10
N GLN A 193 3.22 -10.80 14.88
CA GLN A 193 1.90 -10.23 14.62
C GLN A 193 0.95 -11.36 14.23
N GLU A 194 -0.17 -11.46 14.93
CA GLU A 194 -1.23 -12.41 14.66
C GLU A 194 -1.89 -12.10 13.31
N TYR A 195 -1.94 -13.09 12.42
CA TYR A 195 -2.71 -13.02 11.19
C TYR A 195 -4.10 -13.61 11.46
N CYS A 196 -5.14 -12.82 11.20
CA CYS A 196 -6.52 -13.30 11.23
C CYS A 196 -7.02 -13.49 9.79
N GLY A 197 -7.86 -14.49 9.58
CA GLY A 197 -8.60 -14.62 8.33
C GLY A 197 -9.93 -15.33 8.51
N VAL A 198 -10.69 -15.40 7.41
CA VAL A 198 -12.03 -16.00 7.39
C VAL A 198 -12.10 -17.06 6.29
N LEU A 199 -12.52 -18.27 6.66
CA LEU A 199 -12.77 -19.38 5.74
C LEU A 199 -14.27 -19.60 5.61
N PHE A 200 -14.76 -19.66 4.37
CA PHE A 200 -16.14 -19.99 4.05
C PHE A 200 -16.25 -21.48 3.70
N ARG A 201 -16.99 -22.25 4.49
CA ARG A 201 -17.26 -23.67 4.24
C ARG A 201 -18.74 -23.87 3.94
N LYS A 202 -19.08 -24.40 2.76
CA LYS A 202 -20.45 -24.78 2.44
C LYS A 202 -20.89 -25.95 3.33
N LYS A 203 -22.02 -25.82 4.04
CA LYS A 203 -22.58 -26.93 4.82
C LYS A 203 -22.98 -28.06 3.86
N LYS A 204 -22.57 -29.30 4.17
CA LYS A 204 -23.09 -30.47 3.46
C LYS A 204 -24.58 -30.60 3.80
N ARG A 205 -25.45 -30.62 2.78
CA ARG A 205 -26.84 -31.02 2.97
C ARG A 205 -26.85 -32.53 3.29
N ASN A 206 -27.36 -32.89 4.46
CA ASN A 206 -27.73 -34.27 4.76
C ASN A 206 -29.00 -34.64 4.02
#